data_AF-A0A0R2ALC7-F1
#
_entry.id   AF-A0A0R2ALC7-F1
#
_cell.length_a   1.000
_cell.length_b   1.000
_cell.length_c   1.000
_cell.angle_alpha   90.00
_cell.angle_beta   90.00
_cell.angle_gamma   90.00
#
_symmetry.space_group_name_H-M   'P 1'
#
loop_
_entity.id
_entity.type
_entity.pdbx_description
1 polymer ?
#
loop_
_entity_poly.entity_id
_entity_poly.type
_entity_poly.pdbx_seq_one_letter_code
_entity_poly.pdbx_strand_id
1 'polypeptide(L)'
;MEAMRMALTTAKMYFLISSKAKDSRAMINNIHSRAYLVDSCLLDLAAADVISLKDNRIIINEVLPHSLYFLNSFMDVVIRNKDDDIDTVIAKILQNVGVIKHTYLALGEEFTEDGNVIEKKKGIIHKVRTFVPQHKTNAEIIDNISSQMLGTRPMSINVFCLTEILVLSRQLRIYFRGRERKAIKNRLLRLEKHPEYAKVFELSKEFEIHMKKVTNLIAKETPSSYINL
;
A
#
# COMPACT_ATOMS: atom_id res chain seq x y z
N MET A 1 21.46 -21.09 -2.32
CA MET A 1 20.53 -20.41 -3.25
C MET A 1 20.18 -19.08 -2.64
N GLU A 2 20.86 -18.04 -3.10
CA GLU A 2 20.58 -16.68 -2.72
C GLU A 2 19.34 -16.27 -3.51
N ALA A 3 18.18 -16.29 -2.85
CA ALA A 3 16.96 -15.78 -3.43
C ALA A 3 17.26 -14.34 -3.83
N MET A 4 17.36 -14.10 -5.14
CA MET A 4 17.46 -12.80 -5.76
C MET A 4 16.44 -11.91 -5.05
N ARG A 5 16.92 -10.96 -4.22
CA ARG A 5 16.07 -10.03 -3.48
C ARG A 5 15.26 -9.26 -4.51
N MET A 6 14.05 -9.74 -4.81
CA MET A 6 13.11 -8.97 -5.62
C MET A 6 12.95 -7.62 -4.93
N ALA A 7 13.17 -6.54 -5.68
CA ALA A 7 12.85 -5.21 -5.18
C ALA A 7 11.34 -5.17 -4.95
N LEU A 8 10.94 -5.31 -3.69
CA LEU A 8 9.53 -5.31 -3.32
C LEU A 8 8.90 -3.98 -3.69
N THR A 9 7.67 -4.04 -4.20
CA THR A 9 6.86 -2.86 -4.47
C THR A 9 6.36 -2.25 -3.16
N THR A 10 5.85 -1.04 -3.23
CA THR A 10 5.28 -0.30 -2.09
C THR A 10 4.14 -1.08 -1.44
N ALA A 11 3.18 -1.57 -2.23
CA ALA A 11 2.05 -2.34 -1.71
C ALA A 11 2.49 -3.67 -1.10
N LYS A 12 3.47 -4.35 -1.72
CA LYS A 12 4.10 -5.57 -1.19
C LYS A 12 4.73 -5.34 0.17
N MET A 13 5.56 -4.30 0.32
CA MET A 13 6.16 -3.96 1.60
C MET A 13 5.12 -3.52 2.63
N TYR A 14 4.13 -2.71 2.24
CA TYR A 14 3.06 -2.26 3.12
C TYR A 14 2.25 -3.44 3.65
N PHE A 15 1.89 -4.39 2.79
CA PHE A 15 1.21 -5.62 3.17
C PHE A 15 1.98 -6.37 4.25
N LEU A 16 3.29 -6.59 4.06
CA LEU A 16 4.10 -7.36 5.01
C LEU A 16 4.19 -6.64 6.37
N ILE A 17 4.45 -5.33 6.41
CA ILE A 17 4.61 -4.63 7.70
C ILE A 17 3.29 -4.35 8.42
N SER A 18 2.16 -4.28 7.70
CA SER A 18 0.82 -4.02 8.26
C SER A 18 0.04 -5.29 8.60
N SER A 19 0.36 -6.44 8.00
CA SER A 19 -0.29 -7.74 8.26
C SER A 19 0.13 -8.39 9.59
N LYS A 20 0.33 -7.58 10.63
CA LYS A 20 0.59 -8.04 12.01
C LYS A 20 -0.67 -8.61 12.69
N ALA A 21 -1.84 -8.44 12.07
CA ALA A 21 -3.11 -8.78 12.68
C ALA A 21 -3.44 -10.27 12.54
N LYS A 22 -3.94 -10.83 13.64
CA LYS A 22 -4.43 -12.21 13.76
C LYS A 22 -5.60 -12.52 12.80
N ASP A 23 -6.01 -11.65 11.89
CA ASP A 23 -7.18 -11.79 11.01
C ASP A 23 -7.16 -10.78 9.84
N SER A 24 -7.24 -11.25 8.59
CA SER A 24 -7.31 -10.38 7.40
C SER A 24 -8.55 -9.48 7.39
N ARG A 25 -9.64 -9.87 8.07
CA ARG A 25 -10.84 -9.03 8.23
C ARG A 25 -10.56 -7.70 8.93
N ALA A 26 -9.57 -7.64 9.82
CA ALA A 26 -9.25 -6.40 10.52
C ALA A 26 -8.74 -5.32 9.55
N MET A 27 -7.96 -5.72 8.54
CA MET A 27 -7.48 -4.82 7.48
C MET A 27 -8.60 -4.56 6.47
N ILE A 28 -9.36 -5.58 6.06
CA ILE A 28 -10.45 -5.43 5.09
C ILE A 28 -11.57 -4.56 5.64
N ASN A 29 -11.97 -4.67 6.91
CA ASN A 29 -13.14 -3.96 7.43
C ASN A 29 -12.82 -2.53 7.90
N ASN A 30 -11.53 -2.20 8.08
CA ASN A 30 -11.12 -0.86 8.48
C ASN A 30 -10.86 0.01 7.25
N ILE A 31 -11.72 1.00 7.00
CA ILE A 31 -11.63 1.89 5.83
C ILE A 31 -10.27 2.61 5.75
N HIS A 32 -9.68 3.04 6.88
CA HIS A 32 -8.36 3.67 6.87
C HIS A 32 -7.26 2.67 6.49
N SER A 33 -7.33 1.43 6.98
CA SER A 33 -6.39 0.38 6.58
C SER A 33 -6.50 0.07 5.09
N ARG A 34 -7.73 -0.01 4.56
CA ARG A 34 -7.98 -0.15 3.11
C ARG A 34 -7.39 1.02 2.34
N ALA A 35 -7.63 2.25 2.80
CA ALA A 35 -7.13 3.47 2.16
C ALA A 35 -5.63 3.45 1.96
N TYR A 36 -4.84 3.10 2.98
CA TYR A 36 -3.39 3.04 2.84
C TYR A 36 -2.91 1.89 1.93
N LEU A 37 -3.65 0.77 1.85
CA LEU A 37 -3.34 -0.28 0.88
C LEU A 37 -3.61 0.21 -0.55
N VAL A 38 -4.78 0.83 -0.79
CA VAL A 38 -5.14 1.41 -2.09
C VAL A 38 -4.13 2.47 -2.51
N ASP A 39 -3.72 3.34 -1.60
CA ASP A 39 -2.71 4.38 -1.82
C ASP A 39 -1.37 3.75 -2.24
N SER A 40 -0.96 2.67 -1.56
CA SER A 40 0.24 1.90 -1.93
C SER A 40 0.13 1.28 -3.32
N CYS A 41 -1.04 0.77 -3.70
CA CYS A 41 -1.28 0.21 -5.04
C CYS A 41 -1.24 1.29 -6.13
N LEU A 42 -1.85 2.45 -5.90
CA LEU A 42 -1.80 3.59 -6.83
C LEU A 42 -0.37 4.10 -7.01
N LEU A 43 0.41 4.16 -5.94
CA LEU A 43 1.82 4.54 -6.01
C LEU A 43 2.67 3.52 -6.76
N ASP A 44 2.41 2.23 -6.63
CA ASP A 44 3.11 1.20 -7.43
C ASP A 44 2.81 1.35 -8.92
N LEU A 45 1.57 1.63 -9.29
CA LEU A 45 1.17 1.88 -10.68
C LEU A 45 1.80 3.17 -11.21
N ALA A 46 1.83 4.24 -10.42
CA ALA A 46 2.44 5.51 -10.79
C ALA A 46 3.97 5.41 -10.93
N ALA A 47 4.64 4.71 -10.01
CA ALA A 47 6.08 4.49 -10.04
C ALA A 47 6.52 3.63 -11.24
N ALA A 48 5.64 2.77 -11.75
CA ALA A 48 5.85 1.99 -12.96
C ALA A 48 5.34 2.68 -14.23
N ASP A 49 4.98 3.97 -14.15
CA ASP A 49 4.41 4.77 -15.25
C ASP A 49 3.12 4.19 -15.88
N VAL A 50 2.48 3.21 -15.24
CA VAL A 50 1.21 2.61 -15.70
C VAL A 50 0.08 3.64 -15.66
N ILE A 51 0.09 4.49 -14.64
CA ILE A 51 -0.90 5.56 -14.49
C ILE A 51 -0.25 6.92 -14.23
N SER A 52 -0.99 7.98 -14.54
CA SER A 52 -0.72 9.35 -14.10
C SER A 52 -2.02 10.06 -13.75
N LEU A 53 -1.92 11.26 -13.16
CA LEU A 53 -3.07 12.13 -12.93
C LEU A 53 -3.05 13.31 -13.90
N LYS A 54 -4.22 13.63 -14.45
CA LYS A 54 -4.44 14.81 -15.27
C LYS A 54 -5.90 15.24 -15.15
N ASP A 55 -6.14 16.54 -14.98
CA ASP A 55 -7.49 17.12 -14.94
C ASP A 55 -8.44 16.40 -13.97
N ASN A 56 -7.93 16.03 -12.79
CA ASN A 56 -8.66 15.30 -11.74
C ASN A 56 -9.09 13.87 -12.15
N ARG A 57 -8.38 13.24 -13.10
CA ARG A 57 -8.65 11.89 -13.60
C ARG A 57 -7.38 11.05 -13.67
N ILE A 58 -7.57 9.73 -13.58
CA ILE A 58 -6.50 8.76 -13.80
C ILE A 58 -6.34 8.53 -15.30
N ILE A 59 -5.15 8.80 -15.82
CA ILE A 59 -4.74 8.47 -17.19
C ILE A 59 -3.97 7.15 -17.14
N ILE A 60 -4.30 6.24 -18.04
CA ILE A 60 -3.62 4.94 -18.20
C ILE A 60 -2.64 5.09 -19.36
N ASN A 61 -1.34 4.96 -19.08
CA ASN A 61 -0.29 5.22 -20.07
C ASN A 61 0.30 3.93 -20.64
N GLU A 62 0.47 2.91 -19.80
CA GLU A 62 1.17 1.67 -20.14
C GLU A 62 0.37 0.44 -19.72
N VAL A 63 0.75 -0.72 -20.26
CA VAL A 63 0.23 -2.02 -19.82
C VAL A 63 0.80 -2.38 -18.46
N LEU A 64 0.01 -3.02 -17.62
CA LEU A 64 0.44 -3.48 -16.30
C LEU A 64 1.64 -4.46 -16.43
N PRO A 65 2.81 -4.18 -15.84
CA PRO A 65 3.95 -5.08 -15.90
C PRO A 65 3.72 -6.34 -15.04
N HIS A 66 4.41 -7.43 -15.38
CA HIS A 66 4.31 -8.72 -14.67
C HIS A 66 4.52 -8.59 -13.16
N SER A 67 5.44 -7.73 -12.73
CA SER A 67 5.73 -7.47 -11.32
C SER A 67 4.53 -6.92 -10.52
N LEU A 68 3.52 -6.39 -11.22
CA LEU A 68 2.31 -5.80 -10.68
C LEU A 68 1.04 -6.60 -10.98
N TYR A 69 1.11 -7.83 -11.51
CA TYR A 69 -0.08 -8.63 -11.84
C TYR A 69 -0.99 -8.94 -10.65
N PHE A 70 -0.51 -8.84 -9.41
CA PHE A 70 -1.35 -8.87 -8.21
C PHE A 70 -2.40 -7.74 -8.18
N LEU A 71 -2.23 -6.70 -9.00
CA LEU A 71 -3.15 -5.57 -9.18
C LEU A 71 -4.14 -5.75 -10.35
N ASN A 72 -4.21 -6.90 -11.02
CA ASN A 72 -5.12 -7.09 -12.17
C ASN A 72 -6.57 -6.68 -11.87
N SER A 73 -7.18 -7.24 -10.81
CA SER A 73 -8.55 -6.88 -10.42
C SER A 73 -8.71 -5.43 -9.94
N PHE A 74 -7.63 -4.83 -9.44
CA PHE A 74 -7.58 -3.41 -9.06
C PHE A 74 -7.61 -2.53 -10.32
N MET A 75 -6.75 -2.84 -11.30
CA MET A 75 -6.70 -2.15 -12.59
C MET A 75 -7.99 -2.29 -13.39
N ASP A 76 -8.69 -3.41 -13.28
CA ASP A 76 -10.02 -3.56 -13.90
C ASP A 76 -11.02 -2.50 -13.40
N VAL A 77 -10.95 -2.11 -12.14
CA VAL A 77 -11.78 -1.00 -11.60
C VAL A 77 -11.33 0.32 -12.19
N VAL A 78 -10.02 0.58 -12.25
CA VAL A 78 -9.48 1.81 -12.85
C VAL A 78 -9.89 1.93 -14.32
N ILE A 79 -9.74 0.87 -15.11
CA ILE A 79 -10.06 0.84 -16.54
C ILE A 79 -11.55 1.08 -16.80
N ARG A 80 -12.44 0.40 -16.05
CA ARG A 80 -13.90 0.56 -16.21
C ARG A 80 -14.40 1.96 -15.85
N ASN A 81 -13.63 2.71 -15.08
CA ASN A 81 -14.01 4.03 -14.56
C ASN A 81 -13.00 5.11 -14.99
N LYS A 82 -12.29 4.89 -16.10
CA LYS A 82 -11.24 5.81 -16.59
C LYS A 82 -11.75 7.22 -16.93
N ASP A 83 -13.05 7.34 -17.22
CA ASP A 83 -13.69 8.61 -17.58
C ASP A 83 -14.25 9.36 -16.36
N ASP A 84 -14.29 8.71 -15.19
CA ASP A 84 -14.71 9.32 -13.93
C ASP A 84 -13.59 10.18 -13.32
N ASP A 85 -13.99 11.06 -12.40
CA ASP A 85 -13.03 11.76 -11.56
C ASP A 85 -12.35 10.81 -10.56
N ILE A 86 -11.16 11.20 -10.11
CA ILE A 86 -10.32 10.38 -9.21
C ILE A 86 -11.00 10.06 -7.87
N ASP A 87 -11.81 10.98 -7.30
CA ASP A 87 -12.51 10.72 -6.04
C ASP A 87 -13.52 9.58 -6.23
N THR A 88 -14.24 9.61 -7.36
CA THR A 88 -15.18 8.55 -7.75
C THR A 88 -14.47 7.21 -7.94
N VAL A 89 -13.32 7.18 -8.63
CA VAL A 89 -12.55 5.94 -8.81
C VAL A 89 -12.06 5.38 -7.47
N ILE A 90 -11.48 6.23 -6.61
CA ILE A 90 -11.03 5.84 -5.27
C ILE A 90 -12.20 5.32 -4.43
N ALA A 91 -13.36 5.98 -4.49
CA ALA A 91 -14.55 5.54 -3.75
C ALA A 91 -15.01 4.15 -4.21
N LYS A 92 -15.09 3.93 -5.53
CA LYS A 92 -15.45 2.62 -6.11
C LYS A 92 -14.47 1.53 -5.70
N ILE A 93 -13.17 1.81 -5.64
CA ILE A 93 -12.16 0.86 -5.16
C ILE A 93 -12.35 0.57 -3.66
N LEU A 94 -12.47 1.61 -2.82
CA LEU A 94 -12.58 1.46 -1.37
C LEU A 94 -13.85 0.75 -0.90
N GLN A 95 -14.94 0.89 -1.66
CA GLN A 95 -16.21 0.22 -1.40
C GLN A 95 -16.25 -1.21 -1.99
N ASN A 96 -15.39 -1.51 -2.97
CA ASN A 96 -15.31 -2.86 -3.55
C ASN A 96 -14.46 -3.79 -2.68
N VAL A 97 -15.08 -4.32 -1.62
CA VAL A 97 -14.47 -5.29 -0.69
C VAL A 97 -13.90 -6.52 -1.42
N GLY A 98 -14.53 -6.95 -2.51
CA GLY A 98 -14.06 -8.06 -3.34
C GLY A 98 -12.68 -7.80 -3.95
N VAL A 99 -12.48 -6.63 -4.56
CA VAL A 99 -11.20 -6.22 -5.18
C VAL A 99 -10.10 -6.08 -4.13
N ILE A 100 -10.40 -5.48 -2.98
CA ILE A 100 -9.43 -5.34 -1.87
C ILE A 100 -9.05 -6.73 -1.33
N LYS A 101 -10.02 -7.63 -1.17
CA LYS A 101 -9.77 -9.01 -0.75
C LYS A 101 -8.94 -9.77 -1.78
N HIS A 102 -9.24 -9.65 -3.07
CA HIS A 102 -8.45 -10.29 -4.13
C HIS A 102 -7.00 -9.81 -4.12
N THR A 103 -6.78 -8.50 -4.03
CA THR A 103 -5.43 -7.90 -3.94
C THR A 103 -4.68 -8.43 -2.73
N TYR A 104 -5.32 -8.47 -1.56
CA TYR A 104 -4.74 -9.01 -0.33
C TYR A 104 -4.42 -10.51 -0.42
N LEU A 105 -5.31 -11.30 -1.03
CA LEU A 105 -5.09 -12.74 -1.22
C LEU A 105 -3.93 -13.00 -2.18
N ALA A 106 -3.88 -12.29 -3.32
CA ALA A 106 -2.80 -12.43 -4.30
C ALA A 106 -1.42 -12.14 -3.69
N LEU A 107 -1.32 -11.05 -2.91
CA LEU A 107 -0.09 -10.74 -2.17
C LEU A 107 0.27 -11.83 -1.15
N GLY A 108 -0.71 -12.32 -0.40
CA GLY A 108 -0.49 -13.36 0.59
C GLY A 108 -0.07 -14.70 0.01
N GLU A 109 -0.64 -15.10 -1.14
CA GLU A 109 -0.29 -16.30 -1.88
C GLU A 109 1.14 -16.21 -2.40
N GLU A 110 1.50 -15.11 -3.07
CA GLU A 110 2.86 -14.86 -3.55
C GLU A 110 3.90 -15.02 -2.43
N PHE A 111 3.67 -14.39 -1.26
CA PHE A 111 4.61 -14.49 -0.15
C PHE A 111 4.57 -15.82 0.61
N THR A 112 3.52 -16.61 0.45
CA THR A 112 3.45 -17.96 1.03
C THR A 112 4.33 -18.92 0.22
N GLU A 113 4.31 -18.80 -1.12
CA GLU A 113 5.18 -19.58 -2.01
C GLU A 113 6.67 -19.33 -1.72
N ASP A 114 7.02 -18.08 -1.42
CA ASP A 114 8.40 -17.69 -1.07
C ASP A 114 8.79 -18.00 0.40
N GLY A 115 7.86 -18.54 1.20
CA GLY A 115 8.08 -18.82 2.62
C GLY A 115 8.16 -17.58 3.52
N ASN A 116 7.93 -16.38 2.98
CA ASN A 116 7.97 -15.11 3.72
C ASN A 116 6.75 -14.92 4.66
N VAL A 117 5.68 -15.65 4.39
CA VAL A 117 4.39 -15.56 5.07
C VAL A 117 3.87 -16.96 5.40
N ILE A 118 3.18 -17.09 6.53
CA ILE A 118 2.45 -18.31 6.91
C ILE A 118 0.96 -18.07 6.71
N GLU A 119 0.32 -18.85 5.85
CA GLU A 119 -1.14 -18.89 5.75
C GLU A 119 -1.74 -19.55 7.00
N LYS A 120 -2.73 -18.90 7.59
CA LYS A 120 -3.55 -19.41 8.69
C LYS A 120 -5.02 -19.30 8.32
N LYS A 121 -5.79 -20.34 8.64
CA LYS A 121 -7.25 -20.30 8.59
C LYS A 121 -7.79 -19.99 9.98
N LYS A 122 -8.60 -18.95 10.11
CA LYS A 122 -9.15 -18.53 11.41
C LYS A 122 -10.66 -18.32 11.34
N GLY A 123 -11.36 -18.69 12.41
CA GLY A 123 -12.82 -18.60 12.53
C GLY A 123 -13.43 -19.97 12.80
N ILE A 124 -14.50 -20.00 13.60
CA ILE A 124 -15.21 -21.22 13.99
C ILE A 124 -16.25 -21.62 12.94
N ILE A 125 -16.97 -20.63 12.38
CA ILE A 125 -18.07 -20.84 11.43
C ILE A 125 -17.62 -20.55 9.99
N HIS A 126 -16.99 -19.40 9.76
CA HIS A 126 -16.40 -19.03 8.47
C HIS A 126 -14.88 -18.95 8.61
N LYS A 127 -14.16 -19.93 8.05
CA LYS A 127 -12.69 -19.94 8.05
C LYS A 127 -12.17 -18.90 7.06
N VAL A 128 -11.61 -17.81 7.58
CA VAL A 128 -10.99 -16.76 6.78
C VAL A 128 -9.49 -17.03 6.65
N ARG A 129 -8.98 -16.95 5.42
CA ARG A 129 -7.54 -17.00 5.13
C ARG A 129 -6.88 -15.72 5.60
N THR A 130 -5.88 -15.87 6.44
CA THR A 130 -5.05 -14.80 7.00
C THR A 130 -3.60 -15.12 6.73
N PHE A 131 -2.80 -14.09 6.49
CA PHE A 131 -1.40 -14.20 6.14
C PHE A 131 -0.60 -13.54 7.25
N VAL A 132 0.27 -14.31 7.89
CA VAL A 132 1.11 -13.81 8.98
C VAL A 132 2.56 -13.80 8.50
N PRO A 133 3.13 -12.61 8.23
CA PRO A 133 4.53 -12.48 7.86
C PRO A 133 5.44 -13.04 8.96
N GLN A 134 6.53 -13.69 8.55
CA GLN A 134 7.53 -14.13 9.52
C GLN A 134 8.20 -12.92 10.18
N HIS A 135 8.65 -13.09 11.43
CA HIS A 135 9.32 -12.01 12.16
C HIS A 135 10.55 -11.48 11.39
N LYS A 136 11.32 -12.38 10.77
CA LYS A 136 12.48 -12.05 9.95
C LYS A 136 12.09 -11.17 8.76
N THR A 137 11.04 -11.53 8.01
CA THR A 137 10.54 -10.76 6.87
C THR A 137 10.21 -9.32 7.25
N ASN A 138 9.50 -9.13 8.37
CA ASN A 138 9.17 -7.79 8.85
C ASN A 138 10.42 -7.01 9.25
N ALA A 139 11.35 -7.65 9.96
CA ALA A 139 12.61 -7.01 10.36
C ALA A 139 13.42 -6.55 9.15
N GLU A 140 13.51 -7.38 8.10
CA GLU A 140 14.24 -7.06 6.87
C GLU A 140 13.68 -5.82 6.15
N ILE A 141 12.35 -5.64 6.13
CA ILE A 141 11.74 -4.43 5.53
C ILE A 141 12.09 -3.20 6.37
N ILE A 142 12.01 -3.29 7.69
CA ILE A 142 12.34 -2.16 8.58
C ILE A 142 13.83 -1.82 8.49
N ASP A 143 14.71 -2.81 8.41
CA ASP A 143 16.14 -2.64 8.20
C ASP A 143 16.42 -2.04 6.82
N ASN A 144 15.67 -2.45 5.79
CA ASN A 144 15.79 -1.86 4.45
C ASN A 144 15.42 -0.37 4.47
N ILE A 145 14.30 0.01 5.10
CA ILE A 145 13.92 1.42 5.30
C ILE A 145 15.02 2.15 6.06
N SER A 146 15.49 1.59 7.18
CA SER A 146 16.55 2.19 8.01
C SER A 146 17.83 2.44 7.21
N SER A 147 18.29 1.43 6.45
CA SER A 147 19.54 1.50 5.67
C SER A 147 19.52 2.57 4.58
N GLN A 148 18.35 2.85 4.00
CA GLN A 148 18.20 3.83 2.92
C GLN A 148 17.83 5.23 3.44
N MET A 149 16.98 5.32 4.46
CA MET A 149 16.51 6.60 5.01
C MET A 149 17.50 7.23 6.00
N LEU A 150 18.20 6.40 6.77
CA LEU A 150 19.10 6.83 7.85
C LEU A 150 20.56 6.46 7.57
N GLY A 151 20.80 5.45 6.72
CA GLY A 151 22.12 5.01 6.32
C GLY A 151 22.62 5.64 5.03
N THR A 152 23.56 4.95 4.40
CA THR A 152 24.24 5.37 3.17
C THR A 152 23.78 4.61 1.93
N ARG A 153 22.86 3.65 2.08
CA ARG A 153 22.37 2.86 0.94
C ARG A 153 21.56 3.76 0.00
N PRO A 154 21.68 3.58 -1.34
CA PRO A 154 20.84 4.30 -2.29
C PRO A 154 19.36 4.14 -1.97
N MET A 155 18.62 5.24 -2.13
CA MET A 155 17.17 5.27 -1.94
C MET A 155 16.49 4.65 -3.15
N SER A 156 15.53 3.75 -2.93
CA SER A 156 14.62 3.30 -3.99
C SER A 156 13.30 4.04 -3.92
N ILE A 157 12.63 4.19 -5.07
CA ILE A 157 11.30 4.78 -5.17
C ILE A 157 10.30 4.07 -4.23
N ASN A 158 10.30 2.73 -4.20
CA ASN A 158 9.35 1.98 -3.37
C ASN A 158 9.58 2.21 -1.86
N VAL A 159 10.84 2.36 -1.41
CA VAL A 159 11.13 2.68 0.01
C VAL A 159 10.76 4.12 0.32
N PHE A 160 10.98 5.03 -0.61
CA PHE A 160 10.49 6.42 -0.49
C PHE A 160 8.96 6.45 -0.33
N CYS A 161 8.21 5.83 -1.25
CA CYS A 161 6.75 5.77 -1.22
C CYS A 161 6.20 5.11 0.05
N LEU A 162 6.78 3.98 0.46
CA LEU A 162 6.38 3.31 1.70
C LEU A 162 6.62 4.21 2.92
N THR A 163 7.75 4.91 2.95
CA THR A 163 8.09 5.79 4.06
C THR A 163 7.14 6.98 4.13
N GLU A 164 6.75 7.56 2.99
CA GLU A 164 5.69 8.57 2.91
C GLU A 164 4.38 8.02 3.50
N ILE A 165 3.89 6.86 3.04
CA ILE A 165 2.67 6.22 3.57
C ILE A 165 2.76 6.01 5.08
N LEU A 166 3.91 5.59 5.62
CA LEU A 166 4.11 5.41 7.06
C LEU A 166 4.11 6.72 7.86
N VAL A 167 4.55 7.83 7.25
CA VAL A 167 4.42 9.18 7.82
C VAL A 167 2.94 9.56 7.87
N LEU A 168 2.24 9.43 6.73
CA LEU A 168 0.85 9.84 6.56
C LEU A 168 -0.10 9.05 7.48
N SER A 169 0.10 7.74 7.53
CA SER A 169 -0.66 6.83 8.40
C SER A 169 -0.27 6.89 9.88
N ARG A 170 0.73 7.70 10.23
CA ARG A 170 1.32 7.79 11.58
C ARG A 170 1.86 6.46 12.11
N GLN A 171 2.18 5.52 11.21
CA GLN A 171 2.67 4.18 11.55
C GLN A 171 4.18 4.13 11.77
N LEU A 172 4.95 5.16 11.38
CA LEU A 172 6.39 5.23 11.69
C LEU A 172 6.73 5.02 13.18
N ARG A 173 5.84 5.44 14.10
CA ARG A 173 6.02 5.27 15.55
C ARG A 173 6.03 3.82 16.01
N ILE A 174 5.51 2.90 15.20
CA ILE A 174 5.48 1.46 15.48
C ILE A 174 6.87 0.85 15.27
N TYR A 175 7.68 1.43 14.39
CA TYR A 175 8.93 0.82 13.93
C TYR A 175 10.18 1.61 14.34
N PHE A 176 10.07 2.93 14.51
CA PHE A 176 11.22 3.82 14.74
C PHE A 176 11.05 4.69 15.99
N ARG A 177 12.16 4.98 16.68
CA ARG A 177 12.22 5.87 17.85
C ARG A 177 12.11 7.34 17.46
N GLY A 178 11.88 8.22 18.44
CA GLY A 178 11.63 9.65 18.20
C GLY A 178 12.69 10.35 17.35
N ARG A 179 13.98 10.12 17.64
CA ARG A 179 15.10 10.70 16.88
C ARG A 179 15.15 10.20 15.44
N GLU A 180 14.97 8.91 15.23
CA GLU A 180 14.94 8.27 13.91
C GLU A 180 13.78 8.80 13.08
N ARG A 181 12.59 8.93 13.66
CA ARG A 181 11.42 9.51 12.97
C ARG A 181 11.67 10.94 12.50
N LYS A 182 12.34 11.76 13.33
CA LYS A 182 12.71 13.14 12.94
C LYS A 182 13.70 13.13 11.78
N ALA A 183 14.72 12.26 11.83
CA ALA A 183 15.69 12.11 10.76
C ALA A 183 15.06 11.62 9.44
N ILE A 184 14.17 10.62 9.52
CA ILE A 184 13.38 10.10 8.39
C ILE A 184 12.58 11.22 7.73
N LYS A 185 11.78 11.98 8.51
CA LYS A 185 10.98 13.09 7.97
C LYS A 185 11.85 14.17 7.32
N ASN A 186 12.96 14.53 7.95
CA ASN A 186 13.89 15.50 7.38
C ASN A 186 14.55 14.99 6.09
N ARG A 187 14.78 13.68 5.97
CA ARG A 187 15.32 13.06 4.75
C ARG A 187 14.28 13.08 3.64
N LEU A 188 13.01 12.76 3.91
CA LEU A 188 11.91 12.86 2.95
C LEU A 188 11.84 14.28 2.37
N LEU A 189 11.74 15.31 3.21
CA LEU A 189 11.72 16.72 2.78
C LEU A 189 12.87 17.13 1.85
N ARG A 190 14.03 16.46 1.92
CA ARG A 190 15.14 16.68 0.98
C ARG A 190 14.96 15.91 -0.32
N LEU A 191 14.47 14.68 -0.25
CA LEU A 191 14.22 13.82 -1.41
C LEU A 191 13.07 14.33 -2.27
N GLU A 192 12.10 15.03 -1.68
CA GLU A 192 11.00 15.72 -2.40
C GLU A 192 11.51 16.67 -3.49
N LYS A 193 12.69 17.27 -3.29
CA LYS A 193 13.31 18.20 -4.24
C LYS A 193 14.23 17.50 -5.25
N HIS A 194 14.41 16.20 -5.13
CA HIS A 194 15.27 15.43 -6.01
C HIS A 194 14.50 15.03 -7.28
N PRO A 195 15.06 15.22 -8.50
CA PRO A 195 14.34 14.96 -9.74
C PRO A 195 13.78 13.54 -9.87
N GLU A 196 14.49 12.55 -9.34
CA GLU A 196 14.07 11.14 -9.37
C GLU A 196 12.78 10.87 -8.59
N TYR A 197 12.51 11.61 -7.51
CA TYR A 197 11.36 11.37 -6.63
C TYR A 197 10.27 12.43 -6.79
N ALA A 198 10.55 13.55 -7.45
CA ALA A 198 9.63 14.69 -7.55
C ALA A 198 8.27 14.28 -8.13
N LYS A 199 8.25 13.55 -9.25
CA LYS A 199 7.01 13.10 -9.92
C LYS A 199 6.17 12.19 -9.01
N VAL A 200 6.78 11.15 -8.43
CA VAL A 200 6.04 10.20 -7.57
C VAL A 200 5.62 10.85 -6.25
N PHE A 201 6.39 11.82 -5.76
CA PHE A 201 6.04 12.60 -4.59
C PHE A 201 4.82 13.50 -4.84
N GLU A 202 4.79 14.21 -5.96
CA GLU A 202 3.65 15.03 -6.37
C GLU A 202 2.37 14.19 -6.45
N LEU A 203 2.44 13.05 -7.16
CA LEU A 203 1.33 12.10 -7.24
C LEU A 203 0.93 11.55 -5.86
N SER A 204 1.90 11.27 -4.99
CA SER A 204 1.61 10.84 -3.61
C SER A 204 0.84 11.90 -2.83
N LYS A 205 1.11 13.20 -3.02
CA LYS A 205 0.35 14.28 -2.39
C LYS A 205 -1.03 14.44 -2.96
N GLU A 206 -1.19 14.31 -4.27
CA GLU A 206 -2.50 14.31 -4.90
C GLU A 206 -3.36 13.14 -4.40
N PHE A 207 -2.83 11.91 -4.46
CA PHE A 207 -3.51 10.73 -3.93
C PHE A 207 -3.85 10.89 -2.45
N GLU A 208 -2.94 11.41 -1.62
CA GLU A 208 -3.20 11.67 -0.21
C GLU A 208 -4.43 12.58 0.01
N ILE A 209 -4.56 13.66 -0.76
CA ILE A 209 -5.68 14.60 -0.66
C ILE A 209 -7.00 13.90 -1.00
N HIS A 210 -7.06 13.24 -2.16
CA HIS A 210 -8.25 12.53 -2.62
C HIS A 210 -8.62 11.36 -1.70
N MET A 211 -7.62 10.57 -1.30
CA MET A 211 -7.78 9.45 -0.39
C MET A 211 -8.35 9.88 0.95
N LYS A 212 -7.84 10.97 1.55
CA LYS A 212 -8.36 11.52 2.81
C LYS A 212 -9.80 12.01 2.66
N LYS A 213 -10.10 12.74 1.58
CA LYS A 213 -11.44 13.24 1.29
C LYS A 213 -12.43 12.08 1.22
N VAL A 214 -12.18 11.10 0.35
CA VAL A 214 -13.06 9.96 0.11
C VAL A 214 -13.18 9.07 1.33
N THR A 215 -12.08 8.76 2.01
CA THR A 215 -12.08 7.94 3.24
C THR A 215 -12.97 8.55 4.32
N ASN A 216 -12.89 9.88 4.52
CA ASN A 216 -13.72 10.58 5.50
C ASN A 216 -15.21 10.61 5.11
N LEU A 217 -15.53 10.63 3.81
CA LEU A 217 -16.92 10.55 3.34
C LEU A 217 -17.49 9.15 3.61
N ILE A 218 -16.80 8.10 3.17
CA ILE A 218 -17.25 6.70 3.36
C ILE A 218 -17.37 6.36 4.86
N ALA A 219 -16.42 6.82 5.68
CA ALA A 219 -16.47 6.58 7.14
C ALA A 219 -17.68 7.22 7.81
N LYS A 220 -18.20 8.35 7.29
CA LYS A 220 -19.43 8.98 7.80
C LYS A 220 -20.69 8.25 7.36
N GLU A 221 -20.70 7.73 6.14
CA GLU A 221 -21.84 6.99 5.55
C GLU A 221 -21.97 5.57 6.10
N THR A 222 -20.90 5.02 6.71
CA THR A 222 -20.87 3.68 7.28
C THR A 222 -20.75 3.75 8.81
N PRO A 223 -21.83 4.06 9.57
CA PRO A 223 -21.77 3.94 11.03
C PRO A 223 -21.42 2.50 11.43
N SER A 224 -20.68 2.36 12.53
CA SER A 224 -20.14 1.11 13.10
C SER A 224 -21.16 -0.03 13.38
N SER A 225 -22.43 0.14 13.02
CA SER A 225 -23.53 -0.82 13.21
C SER A 225 -23.63 -1.92 12.14
N TYR A 226 -22.90 -1.83 11.02
CA TYR A 226 -22.96 -2.83 9.94
C TYR A 226 -21.76 -3.80 9.92
N ILE A 227 -21.25 -4.20 11.10
CA ILE A 227 -20.15 -5.17 11.24
C ILE A 227 -20.65 -6.61 11.48
N ASN A 228 -21.96 -6.87 11.44
CA ASN A 228 -22.52 -8.21 11.57
C ASN A 228 -23.01 -8.77 10.23
N LEU A 229 -22.09 -9.20 9.37
CA LEU A 229 -22.30 -10.27 8.38
C LEU A 229 -21.02 -11.10 8.24
#